data_AF-A0A4U0WFW8-F1
#
_entry.id   AF-A0A4U0WFW8-F1
#
_cell.length_a   1.000
_cell.length_b   1.000
_cell.length_c   1.000
_cell.angle_alpha   90.00
_cell.angle_beta   90.00
_cell.angle_gamma   90.00
#
_symmetry.space_group_name_H-M   'P 1'
#
loop_
_entity.id
_entity.type
_entity.pdbx_description
1 polymer ?
#
loop_
_entity_poly.entity_id
_entity_poly.type
_entity_poly.pdbx_seq_one_letter_code
_entity_poly.pdbx_strand_id
1 'polypeptide(L)'
;MDNIPQVAAHCERARCQERVDLDQCGNWDTWEAFIARYGPKEGKWGFSNYKKRLNQRLAKYGFTRSFQLQSDLSRQDALTTWIEYLGYEYWFYDQDAGYVRCFQRRHDGAWKKLVDSGMLRPGETYEVVCDIERVFRDASEEERAEKSLQSATTAVLAAEAAVARARGVQVSQTAHRRGLLAAQAALNTVQMAFESLKRRSDVITDFIQQTKGYRNAERNIEHQKLLLQWIQQQIPLIELESKLSERDSTGTSCMANGE
;
A
#
# COMPACT_ATOMS: atom_id res chain seq x y z
N MET A 1 -32.66 -28.79 -15.80
CA MET A 1 -32.37 -27.41 -15.40
C MET A 1 -32.41 -27.36 -13.89
N ASP A 2 -31.62 -26.49 -13.25
CA ASP A 2 -31.43 -26.34 -11.79
C ASP A 2 -30.25 -27.12 -11.19
N ASN A 3 -29.04 -26.54 -11.26
CA ASN A 3 -28.06 -26.61 -10.16
C ASN A 3 -26.88 -25.62 -10.26
N ILE A 4 -27.11 -24.40 -10.76
CA ILE A 4 -26.03 -23.40 -10.95
C ILE A 4 -25.86 -22.43 -9.73
N PRO A 5 -26.86 -22.14 -8.88
CA PRO A 5 -26.66 -21.15 -7.80
C PRO A 5 -25.78 -21.62 -6.63
N GLN A 6 -25.70 -22.93 -6.36
CA GLN A 6 -25.00 -23.43 -5.16
C GLN A 6 -23.47 -23.51 -5.34
N VAL A 7 -22.98 -23.72 -6.55
CA VAL A 7 -21.53 -23.82 -6.81
C VAL A 7 -20.86 -22.43 -6.75
N ALA A 8 -21.54 -21.38 -7.21
CA ALA A 8 -21.06 -20.01 -7.12
C ALA A 8 -20.97 -19.53 -5.66
N ALA A 9 -22.00 -19.81 -4.85
CA ALA A 9 -22.00 -19.48 -3.43
C ALA A 9 -20.94 -20.27 -2.62
N HIS A 10 -20.63 -21.50 -3.03
CA HIS A 10 -19.59 -22.31 -2.39
C HIS A 10 -18.17 -21.88 -2.79
N CYS A 11 -17.95 -21.42 -4.03
CA CYS A 11 -16.69 -20.79 -4.45
C CYS A 11 -16.45 -19.43 -3.79
N GLU A 12 -17.50 -18.62 -3.61
CA GLU A 12 -17.41 -17.36 -2.87
C GLU A 12 -17.15 -17.60 -1.39
N ARG A 13 -17.78 -18.60 -0.76
CA ARG A 13 -17.47 -18.99 0.63
C ARG A 13 -16.06 -19.57 0.78
N ALA A 14 -15.57 -20.38 -0.17
CA ALA A 14 -14.24 -20.97 -0.05
C ALA A 14 -13.11 -19.92 -0.17
N ARG A 15 -13.22 -18.96 -1.12
CA ARG A 15 -12.30 -17.81 -1.18
C ARG A 15 -12.49 -16.84 -0.01
N CYS A 16 -13.67 -16.85 0.58
CA CYS A 16 -13.98 -16.10 1.78
C CYS A 16 -13.67 -16.87 3.08
N GLN A 17 -13.23 -18.13 3.08
CA GLN A 17 -12.82 -18.83 4.31
C GLN A 17 -11.30 -18.76 4.50
N GLU A 18 -10.55 -18.45 3.43
CA GLU A 18 -9.24 -17.80 3.54
C GLU A 18 -9.31 -16.37 4.18
N ARG A 19 -10.51 -15.90 4.60
CA ARG A 19 -10.75 -14.57 5.23
C ARG A 19 -10.18 -14.37 6.62
N VAL A 20 -9.73 -15.38 7.35
CA VAL A 20 -9.36 -15.15 8.77
C VAL A 20 -7.89 -14.75 8.95
N ASP A 21 -7.02 -14.99 7.95
CA ASP A 21 -5.57 -14.78 8.11
C ASP A 21 -5.02 -13.46 7.55
N LEU A 22 -5.88 -12.58 7.02
CA LEU A 22 -5.43 -11.34 6.34
C LEU A 22 -5.42 -10.08 7.23
N ASP A 23 -5.85 -10.19 8.49
CA ASP A 23 -5.59 -9.14 9.51
C ASP A 23 -4.10 -9.07 9.91
N GLN A 24 -3.25 -9.95 9.38
CA GLN A 24 -1.81 -10.01 9.66
C GLN A 24 -0.93 -9.47 8.52
N CYS A 25 -1.44 -8.58 7.65
CA CYS A 25 -0.59 -7.96 6.62
C CYS A 25 0.47 -6.97 7.19
N GLY A 26 0.54 -6.83 8.51
CA GLY A 26 1.60 -6.13 9.23
C GLY A 26 2.57 -7.03 10.02
N ASN A 27 2.42 -8.36 9.97
CA ASN A 27 3.14 -9.30 10.84
C ASN A 27 3.88 -10.42 10.08
N TRP A 28 4.26 -10.17 8.82
CA TRP A 28 5.15 -11.10 8.11
C TRP A 28 6.58 -10.88 8.60
N ASP A 29 6.87 -11.36 9.81
CA ASP A 29 8.15 -11.15 10.49
C ASP A 29 9.34 -11.81 9.78
N THR A 30 9.10 -12.59 8.73
CA THR A 30 10.15 -13.28 7.98
C THR A 30 9.87 -13.36 6.47
N TRP A 31 10.95 -13.21 5.70
CA TRP A 31 10.98 -13.35 4.24
C TRP A 31 10.50 -14.73 3.78
N GLU A 32 10.72 -15.75 4.59
CA GLU A 32 10.31 -17.14 4.38
C GLU A 32 8.79 -17.31 4.35
N ALA A 33 8.05 -16.56 5.18
CA ALA A 33 6.57 -16.60 5.19
C ALA A 33 5.99 -15.97 3.91
N PHE A 34 6.62 -14.91 3.41
CA PHE A 34 6.27 -14.29 2.13
C PHE A 34 6.53 -15.26 0.96
N ILE A 35 7.71 -15.91 0.91
CA ILE A 35 8.04 -16.91 -0.12
C ILE A 35 7.15 -18.16 -0.04
N ALA A 36 6.78 -18.64 1.14
CA ALA A 36 5.88 -19.80 1.26
C ALA A 36 4.48 -19.52 0.67
N ARG A 37 4.00 -18.27 0.75
CA ARG A 37 2.66 -17.88 0.31
C ARG A 37 2.62 -17.34 -1.13
N TYR A 38 3.61 -16.53 -1.51
CA TYR A 38 3.71 -15.83 -2.80
C TYR A 38 4.95 -16.18 -3.63
N GLY A 39 5.93 -16.86 -3.03
CA GLY A 39 7.06 -17.37 -3.77
C GLY A 39 6.58 -18.27 -4.90
N PRO A 40 7.40 -18.46 -5.95
CA PRO A 40 6.94 -19.01 -7.20
C PRO A 40 6.38 -20.42 -6.97
N LYS A 41 5.04 -20.53 -6.91
CA LYS A 41 4.39 -21.84 -7.10
C LYS A 41 4.74 -22.40 -8.47
N GLU A 42 5.30 -21.58 -9.37
CA GLU A 42 5.91 -21.93 -10.66
C GLU A 42 6.92 -23.08 -10.56
N GLY A 43 7.62 -23.26 -9.43
CA GLY A 43 8.48 -24.43 -9.22
C GLY A 43 7.73 -25.78 -9.11
N LYS A 44 6.41 -25.78 -8.90
CA LYS A 44 5.56 -26.99 -8.96
C LYS A 44 4.98 -27.26 -10.35
N TRP A 45 5.15 -26.34 -11.30
CA TRP A 45 4.64 -26.50 -12.67
C TRP A 45 5.80 -26.88 -13.59
N GLY A 46 5.66 -27.97 -14.35
CA GLY A 46 6.61 -28.27 -15.41
C GLY A 46 6.69 -27.13 -16.44
N PHE A 47 7.84 -26.97 -17.09
CA PHE A 47 8.13 -25.93 -18.10
C PHE A 47 7.02 -25.74 -19.16
N SER A 48 6.37 -26.84 -19.57
CA SER A 48 5.23 -26.81 -20.50
C SER A 48 4.04 -25.99 -19.99
N ASN A 49 3.71 -26.12 -18.70
CA ASN A 49 2.62 -25.37 -18.08
C ASN A 49 2.96 -23.88 -17.95
N TYR A 50 4.22 -23.56 -17.62
CA TYR A 50 4.71 -22.19 -17.60
C TYR A 50 4.56 -21.53 -18.98
N LYS A 51 5.09 -22.18 -20.02
CA LYS A 51 4.97 -21.71 -21.41
C LYS A 51 3.51 -21.50 -21.82
N LYS A 52 2.61 -22.43 -21.48
CA LYS A 52 1.17 -22.29 -21.77
C LYS A 52 0.56 -21.06 -21.10
N ARG A 53 0.83 -20.85 -19.81
CA ARG A 53 0.30 -19.71 -19.05
C ARG A 53 0.85 -18.38 -19.55
N LEU A 54 2.15 -18.33 -19.85
CA LEU A 54 2.80 -17.15 -20.43
C LEU A 54 2.12 -16.77 -21.75
N ASN A 55 1.96 -17.73 -22.67
CA ASN A 55 1.30 -17.49 -23.95
C ASN A 55 -0.14 -17.00 -23.79
N GLN A 56 -0.93 -17.62 -22.90
CA GLN A 56 -2.30 -17.18 -22.61
C GLN A 56 -2.36 -15.74 -22.09
N ARG A 57 -1.40 -15.36 -21.24
CA ARG A 57 -1.33 -14.02 -20.64
C ARG A 57 -0.89 -12.98 -21.67
N LEU A 58 0.14 -13.27 -22.45
CA LEU A 58 0.57 -12.40 -23.55
C LEU A 58 -0.55 -12.20 -24.58
N ALA A 59 -1.26 -13.27 -24.95
CA ALA A 59 -2.40 -13.20 -25.85
C ALA A 59 -3.58 -12.37 -25.28
N LYS A 60 -3.86 -12.49 -23.97
CA LYS A 60 -4.86 -11.66 -23.28
C LYS A 60 -4.61 -10.16 -23.48
N TYR A 61 -3.35 -9.77 -23.53
CA TYR A 61 -2.91 -8.38 -23.73
C TYR A 61 -2.54 -8.05 -25.18
N GLY A 62 -2.95 -8.88 -26.14
CA GLY A 62 -2.80 -8.61 -27.57
C GLY A 62 -1.37 -8.72 -28.10
N PHE A 63 -0.47 -9.37 -27.37
CA PHE A 63 0.89 -9.62 -27.86
C PHE A 63 0.87 -10.74 -28.92
N THR A 64 1.34 -10.43 -30.13
CA THR A 64 1.22 -11.31 -31.31
C THR A 64 2.55 -11.81 -31.88
N ARG A 65 3.70 -11.33 -31.38
CA ARG A 65 5.00 -11.73 -31.93
C ARG A 65 5.32 -13.18 -31.56
N SER A 66 5.94 -13.90 -32.49
CA SER A 66 6.42 -15.25 -32.26
C SER A 66 7.68 -15.24 -31.40
N PHE A 67 7.78 -16.18 -30.45
CA PHE A 67 8.97 -16.39 -29.63
C PHE A 67 9.06 -17.85 -29.20
N GLN A 68 10.25 -18.30 -28.83
CA GLN A 68 10.47 -19.67 -28.39
C GLN A 68 11.23 -19.72 -27.07
N LEU A 69 10.47 -19.82 -25.97
CA LEU A 69 11.03 -20.09 -24.64
C LEU A 69 11.93 -21.32 -24.65
N GLN A 70 13.07 -21.19 -23.98
CA GLN A 70 14.02 -22.26 -23.71
C GLN A 70 13.99 -22.63 -22.23
N SER A 71 14.15 -23.90 -21.91
CA SER A 71 14.27 -24.32 -20.50
C SER A 71 15.64 -23.99 -19.92
N ASP A 72 16.64 -23.81 -20.77
CA ASP A 72 17.99 -23.41 -20.41
C ASP A 72 18.18 -21.93 -20.78
N LEU A 73 18.32 -21.09 -19.76
CA LEU A 73 18.45 -19.65 -19.92
C LEU A 73 19.71 -19.24 -20.71
N SER A 74 20.76 -20.07 -20.69
CA SER A 74 21.98 -19.79 -21.47
C SER A 74 21.78 -19.89 -22.98
N ARG A 75 20.70 -20.56 -23.40
CA ARG A 75 20.33 -20.76 -24.80
C ARG A 75 19.21 -19.84 -25.26
N GLN A 76 18.65 -19.05 -24.35
CA GLN A 76 17.55 -18.15 -24.66
C GLN A 76 18.09 -16.84 -25.24
N ASP A 77 17.53 -16.41 -26.37
CA ASP A 77 17.90 -15.15 -26.97
C ASP A 77 17.37 -13.95 -26.15
N ALA A 78 17.99 -12.79 -26.38
CA ALA A 78 17.63 -11.56 -25.66
C ALA A 78 16.16 -11.19 -25.88
N LEU A 79 15.66 -11.28 -27.12
CA LEU A 79 14.27 -10.93 -27.44
C LEU A 79 13.28 -11.83 -26.70
N THR A 80 13.48 -13.15 -26.71
CA THR A 80 12.66 -14.10 -25.96
C THR A 80 12.69 -13.81 -24.46
N THR A 81 13.84 -13.43 -23.90
CA THR A 81 13.97 -13.05 -22.48
C THR A 81 13.15 -11.81 -22.13
N TRP A 82 13.16 -10.80 -22.98
CA TRP A 82 12.34 -9.61 -22.78
C TRP A 82 10.84 -9.88 -22.93
N ILE A 83 10.45 -10.78 -23.84
CA ILE A 83 9.05 -11.21 -24.00
C ILE A 83 8.58 -12.01 -22.79
N GLU A 84 9.44 -12.88 -22.24
CA GLU A 84 9.19 -13.59 -21.00
C GLU A 84 9.01 -12.61 -19.84
N TYR A 85 9.91 -11.63 -19.71
CA TYR A 85 9.82 -10.58 -18.69
C TYR A 85 8.54 -9.75 -18.81
N LEU A 86 8.12 -9.36 -20.03
CA LEU A 86 6.84 -8.69 -20.26
C LEU A 86 5.68 -9.52 -19.70
N GLY A 87 5.68 -10.82 -19.96
CA GLY A 87 4.63 -11.70 -19.44
C GLY A 87 4.71 -11.89 -17.93
N TYR A 88 5.90 -11.88 -17.33
CA TYR A 88 6.07 -11.84 -15.88
C TYR A 88 5.47 -10.56 -15.28
N GLU A 89 5.70 -9.39 -15.86
CA GLU A 89 5.11 -8.13 -15.39
C GLU A 89 3.58 -8.09 -15.53
N TYR A 90 3.03 -8.65 -16.62
CA TYR A 90 1.58 -8.82 -16.73
C TYR A 90 0.98 -9.71 -15.65
N TRP A 91 1.76 -10.65 -15.08
CA TRP A 91 1.26 -11.48 -13.99
C TRP A 91 1.04 -10.66 -12.73
N PHE A 92 2.01 -9.83 -12.36
CA PHE A 92 1.87 -8.93 -11.21
C PHE A 92 0.73 -7.95 -11.42
N TYR A 93 0.61 -7.38 -12.62
CA TYR A 93 -0.52 -6.52 -12.97
C TYR A 93 -1.87 -7.23 -12.77
N ASP A 94 -2.00 -8.48 -13.24
CA ASP A 94 -3.21 -9.27 -13.03
C ASP A 94 -3.52 -9.57 -11.57
N GLN A 95 -2.47 -9.83 -10.76
CA GLN A 95 -2.59 -10.06 -9.33
C GLN A 95 -3.08 -8.80 -8.61
N ASP A 96 -2.42 -7.67 -8.81
CA ASP A 96 -2.77 -6.41 -8.16
C ASP A 96 -4.16 -5.92 -8.60
N ALA A 97 -4.49 -6.03 -9.89
CA ALA A 97 -5.85 -5.77 -10.36
C ALA A 97 -6.88 -6.71 -9.71
N GLY A 98 -6.49 -7.97 -9.45
CA GLY A 98 -7.28 -8.91 -8.65
C GLY A 98 -7.50 -8.43 -7.23
N TYR A 99 -6.45 -7.96 -6.57
CA TYR A 99 -6.53 -7.43 -5.20
C TYR A 99 -7.44 -6.21 -5.09
N VAL A 100 -7.29 -5.22 -5.98
CA VAL A 100 -8.16 -4.04 -6.03
C VAL A 100 -9.62 -4.46 -6.13
N ARG A 101 -9.97 -5.36 -7.07
CA ARG A 101 -11.34 -5.87 -7.20
C ARG A 101 -11.85 -6.56 -5.93
N CYS A 102 -11.02 -7.37 -5.27
CA CYS A 102 -11.41 -8.08 -4.06
C CYS A 102 -11.63 -7.14 -2.86
N PHE A 103 -10.80 -6.10 -2.74
CA PHE A 103 -10.83 -5.19 -1.60
C PHE A 103 -11.68 -3.95 -1.81
N GLN A 104 -12.15 -3.67 -3.02
CA GLN A 104 -12.98 -2.49 -3.35
C GLN A 104 -14.11 -2.27 -2.34
N ARG A 105 -14.92 -3.30 -2.07
CA ARG A 105 -16.06 -3.18 -1.13
C ARG A 105 -15.61 -2.84 0.29
N ARG A 106 -14.49 -3.40 0.76
CA ARG A 106 -13.94 -3.10 2.09
C ARG A 106 -13.41 -1.68 2.13
N HIS A 107 -12.70 -1.26 1.08
CA HIS A 107 -12.22 0.10 0.91
C HIS A 107 -13.37 1.12 0.95
N ASP A 108 -14.37 0.96 0.10
CA ASP A 108 -15.50 1.90 -0.01
C ASP A 108 -16.29 1.98 1.31
N GLY A 109 -16.49 0.82 1.97
CA GLY A 109 -17.13 0.76 3.28
C GLY A 109 -16.32 1.46 4.38
N ALA A 110 -14.99 1.27 4.40
CA ALA A 110 -14.12 1.94 5.36
C ALA A 110 -14.07 3.45 5.12
N TRP A 111 -14.04 3.89 3.86
CA TRP A 111 -14.09 5.31 3.51
C TRP A 111 -15.41 5.94 3.93
N LYS A 112 -16.54 5.28 3.63
CA LYS A 112 -17.85 5.73 4.07
C LYS A 112 -17.94 5.83 5.60
N LYS A 113 -17.44 4.84 6.33
CA LYS A 113 -17.38 4.86 7.81
C LYS A 113 -16.58 6.05 8.34
N LEU A 114 -15.44 6.36 7.71
CA LEU A 114 -14.63 7.52 8.08
C LEU A 114 -15.36 8.83 7.82
N VAL A 115 -16.00 8.99 6.67
CA VAL A 115 -16.80 10.18 6.35
C VAL A 115 -17.98 10.33 7.33
N ASP A 116 -18.73 9.26 7.55
CA ASP A 116 -19.90 9.25 8.45
C ASP A 116 -19.51 9.50 9.92
N SER A 117 -18.24 9.30 10.30
CA SER A 117 -17.75 9.61 11.66
C SER A 117 -17.71 11.10 11.99
N GLY A 118 -17.78 11.98 10.99
CA GLY A 118 -17.67 13.43 11.17
C GLY A 118 -16.29 13.91 11.64
N MET A 119 -15.28 13.04 11.64
CA MET A 119 -13.92 13.36 12.12
C MET A 119 -13.07 14.09 11.07
N LEU A 120 -13.52 14.17 9.82
CA LEU A 120 -12.82 14.88 8.73
C LEU A 120 -13.03 16.40 8.85
N ARG A 121 -11.96 17.17 8.60
CA ARG A 121 -12.00 18.63 8.51
C ARG A 121 -12.64 19.01 7.17
N PRO A 122 -13.28 20.19 7.08
CA PRO A 122 -13.79 20.71 5.82
C PRO A 122 -12.70 20.74 4.74
N GLY A 123 -12.98 20.15 3.57
CA GLY A 123 -12.05 20.10 2.44
C GLY A 123 -11.06 18.92 2.46
N GLU A 124 -11.09 18.04 3.47
CA GLU A 124 -10.29 16.82 3.42
C GLU A 124 -10.89 15.81 2.46
N THR A 125 -10.15 15.49 1.40
CA THR A 125 -10.49 14.44 0.43
C THR A 125 -9.77 13.14 0.76
N TYR A 126 -10.13 12.06 0.04
CA TYR A 126 -9.49 10.76 0.17
C TYR A 126 -7.97 10.85 -0.07
N GLU A 127 -7.55 11.58 -1.09
CA GLU A 127 -6.15 11.76 -1.47
C GLU A 127 -5.35 12.44 -0.36
N VAL A 128 -5.93 13.49 0.24
CA VAL A 128 -5.32 14.23 1.36
C VAL A 128 -5.19 13.34 2.59
N VAL A 129 -6.25 12.59 2.94
CA VAL A 129 -6.23 11.66 4.09
C VAL A 129 -5.18 10.56 3.91
N CYS A 130 -5.02 10.09 2.68
CA CYS A 130 -4.11 9.02 2.32
C CYS A 130 -2.66 9.48 2.11
N ASP A 131 -2.39 10.78 2.08
CA ASP A 131 -1.05 11.30 1.87
C ASP A 131 -0.10 10.92 3.03
N ILE A 132 1.12 10.52 2.70
CA ILE A 132 2.15 10.22 3.68
C ILE A 132 2.61 11.47 4.44
N GLU A 133 2.61 12.64 3.80
CA GLU A 133 2.98 13.90 4.44
C GLU A 133 2.04 14.25 5.60
N ARG A 134 0.78 13.82 5.51
CA ARG A 134 -0.22 13.99 6.56
C ARG A 134 0.13 13.21 7.82
N VAL A 135 0.71 12.02 7.70
CA VAL A 135 1.13 11.20 8.85
C VAL A 135 2.14 11.96 9.71
N PHE A 136 3.14 12.59 9.08
CA PHE A 136 4.13 13.40 9.80
C PHE A 136 3.52 14.65 10.45
N ARG A 137 2.57 15.29 9.75
CA ARG A 137 1.86 16.46 10.27
C ARG A 137 1.01 16.12 11.48
N ASP A 138 0.20 15.06 11.41
CA ASP A 138 -0.64 14.60 12.51
C ASP A 138 0.20 14.26 13.75
N ALA A 139 1.32 13.56 13.58
CA ALA A 139 2.24 13.25 14.68
C ALA A 139 2.79 14.53 15.34
N SER A 140 3.16 15.54 14.54
CA SER A 140 3.62 16.82 15.07
C SER A 140 2.52 17.63 15.77
N GLU A 141 1.27 17.52 15.31
CA GLU A 141 0.10 18.15 15.94
C GLU A 141 -0.19 17.48 17.29
N GLU A 142 -0.14 16.15 17.35
CA GLU A 142 -0.34 15.38 18.58
C GLU A 142 0.73 15.69 19.63
N GLU A 143 2.02 15.71 19.24
CA GLU A 143 3.12 16.07 20.14
C GLU A 143 2.94 17.50 20.70
N ARG A 144 2.50 18.45 19.87
CA ARG A 144 2.22 19.83 20.33
C ARG A 144 1.05 19.88 21.31
N ALA A 145 0.01 19.11 21.06
CA ALA A 145 -1.16 19.04 21.93
C ALA A 145 -0.80 18.39 23.28
N GLU A 146 0.03 17.34 23.27
CA GLU A 146 0.55 16.70 24.48
C GLU A 146 1.40 17.68 25.31
N LYS A 147 2.34 18.41 24.68
CA LYS A 147 3.14 19.44 25.36
C LYS A 147 2.26 20.54 25.97
N SER A 148 1.18 20.91 25.28
CA SER A 148 0.21 21.90 25.78
C SER A 148 -0.52 21.37 27.03
N LEU A 149 -0.89 20.09 27.03
CA LEU A 149 -1.52 19.43 28.17
C LEU A 149 -0.59 19.35 29.38
N GLN A 150 0.69 18.98 29.16
CA GLN A 150 1.71 18.97 30.21
C GLN A 150 1.93 20.36 30.80
N SER A 151 1.97 21.39 29.94
CA SER A 151 2.12 22.78 30.37
C SER A 151 0.93 23.26 31.21
N ALA A 152 -0.30 22.95 30.78
CA ALA A 152 -1.50 23.29 31.53
C ALA A 152 -1.58 22.56 32.89
N THR A 153 -1.15 21.28 32.92
CA THR A 153 -1.06 20.49 34.16
C THR A 153 -0.07 21.12 35.13
N THR A 154 1.10 21.52 34.64
CA THR A 154 2.13 22.21 35.44
C THR A 154 1.61 23.55 35.99
N ALA A 155 0.84 24.30 35.19
CA ALA A 155 0.24 25.56 35.61
C ALA A 155 -0.79 25.37 36.74
N VAL A 156 -1.59 24.30 36.71
CA VAL A 156 -2.51 23.94 37.81
C VAL A 156 -1.73 23.64 39.09
N LEU A 157 -0.71 22.77 39.03
CA LEU A 157 0.13 22.43 40.19
C LEU A 157 0.80 23.68 40.80
N ALA A 158 1.29 24.59 39.95
CA ALA A 158 1.87 25.85 40.40
C ALA A 158 0.83 26.78 41.09
N ALA A 159 -0.40 26.83 40.56
CA ALA A 159 -1.49 27.60 41.14
C ALA A 159 -1.94 27.02 42.49
N GLU A 160 -2.02 25.69 42.63
CA GLU A 160 -2.29 25.01 43.90
C GLU A 160 -1.23 25.34 44.96
N ALA A 161 0.06 25.26 44.59
CA ALA A 161 1.16 25.62 45.48
C ALA A 161 1.13 27.11 45.88
N ALA A 162 0.71 28.01 44.99
CA ALA A 162 0.53 29.42 45.31
C ALA A 162 -0.61 29.65 46.31
N VAL A 163 -1.75 28.97 46.14
CA VAL A 163 -2.87 28.99 47.12
C VAL A 163 -2.41 28.49 48.48
N ALA A 164 -1.65 27.38 48.53
CA ALA A 164 -1.15 26.82 49.78
C ALA A 164 -0.18 27.75 50.54
N ARG A 165 0.62 28.53 49.81
CA ARG A 165 1.59 29.49 50.36
C ARG A 165 0.98 30.81 50.84
N ALA A 166 -0.18 31.21 50.33
CA ALA A 166 -0.84 32.48 50.63
C ALA A 166 -1.50 32.58 52.03
N ARG A 167 -0.94 31.89 53.05
CA ARG A 167 -1.46 31.90 54.42
C ARG A 167 -1.18 33.28 55.06
N GLY A 168 -2.21 34.12 55.22
CA GLY A 168 -2.12 35.33 56.05
C GLY A 168 -2.87 36.58 55.57
N VAL A 169 -3.17 36.72 54.27
CA VAL A 169 -3.86 37.91 53.72
C VAL A 169 -5.06 37.51 52.85
N GLN A 170 -6.28 37.88 53.28
CA GLN A 170 -7.56 37.57 52.62
C GLN A 170 -7.61 37.96 51.13
N VAL A 171 -7.06 39.13 50.77
CA VAL A 171 -7.02 39.63 49.39
C VAL A 171 -6.12 38.75 48.49
N SER A 172 -4.97 38.33 49.01
CA SER A 172 -4.03 37.42 48.31
C SER A 172 -4.65 36.04 48.11
N GLN A 173 -5.33 35.48 49.13
CA GLN A 173 -6.02 34.19 49.01
C GLN A 173 -7.10 34.20 47.92
N THR A 174 -7.88 35.29 47.85
CA THR A 174 -8.95 35.42 46.85
C THR A 174 -8.38 35.47 45.44
N ALA A 175 -7.29 36.20 45.22
CA ALA A 175 -6.62 36.28 43.93
C ALA A 175 -6.02 34.92 43.49
N HIS A 176 -5.31 34.22 44.38
CA HIS A 176 -4.74 32.90 44.07
C HIS A 176 -5.81 31.86 43.79
N ARG A 177 -6.94 31.88 44.51
CA ARG A 177 -8.07 30.97 44.26
C ARG A 177 -8.73 31.21 42.90
N ARG A 178 -8.87 32.47 42.48
CA ARG A 178 -9.31 32.81 41.12
C ARG A 178 -8.33 32.31 40.06
N GLY A 179 -7.03 32.47 40.30
CA GLY A 179 -5.98 31.94 39.42
C GLY A 179 -6.03 30.42 39.26
N LEU A 180 -6.26 29.69 40.35
CA LEU A 180 -6.44 28.23 40.32
C LEU A 180 -7.66 27.82 39.49
N LEU A 181 -8.81 28.48 39.68
CA LEU A 181 -10.02 28.22 38.89
C LEU A 181 -9.78 28.46 37.39
N ALA A 182 -9.07 29.54 37.04
CA ALA A 182 -8.70 29.83 35.66
C ALA A 182 -7.76 28.77 35.06
N ALA A 183 -6.74 28.35 35.82
CA ALA A 183 -5.82 27.30 35.39
C ALA A 183 -6.56 25.96 35.18
N GLN A 184 -7.49 25.60 36.06
CA GLN A 184 -8.30 24.39 35.92
C GLN A 184 -9.23 24.45 34.69
N ALA A 185 -9.84 25.60 34.43
CA ALA A 185 -10.67 25.78 33.24
C ALA A 185 -9.83 25.68 31.94
N ALA A 186 -8.62 26.24 31.95
CA ALA A 186 -7.68 26.11 30.84
C ALA A 186 -7.23 24.67 30.63
N LEU A 187 -6.90 23.94 31.71
CA LEU A 187 -6.55 22.51 31.65
C LEU A 187 -7.68 21.69 31.03
N ASN A 188 -8.92 21.88 31.48
CA ASN A 188 -10.08 21.17 30.93
C ASN A 188 -10.25 21.46 29.42
N THR A 189 -10.06 22.71 29.00
CA THR A 189 -10.13 23.10 27.59
C THR A 189 -9.07 22.39 26.74
N VAL A 190 -7.82 22.38 27.22
CA VAL A 190 -6.70 21.70 26.54
C VAL A 190 -6.91 20.19 26.50
N GLN A 191 -7.38 19.59 27.60
CA GLN A 191 -7.70 18.16 27.69
C GLN A 191 -8.75 17.77 26.64
N MET A 192 -9.86 18.50 26.55
CA MET A 192 -10.91 18.24 25.56
C MET A 192 -10.39 18.36 24.12
N ALA A 193 -9.54 19.36 23.85
CA ALA A 193 -8.92 19.52 22.54
C ALA A 193 -7.98 18.35 22.19
N PHE A 194 -7.14 17.93 23.14
CA PHE A 194 -6.25 16.79 22.99
C PHE A 194 -7.01 15.48 22.72
N GLU A 195 -8.04 15.19 23.52
CA GLU A 195 -8.89 14.00 23.34
C GLU A 195 -9.64 14.01 22.01
N SER A 196 -10.08 15.18 21.54
CA SER A 196 -10.69 15.32 20.22
C SER A 196 -9.70 15.04 19.11
N LEU A 197 -8.48 15.57 19.21
CA LEU A 197 -7.42 15.35 18.22
C LEU A 197 -7.00 13.88 18.18
N LYS A 198 -6.81 13.26 19.35
CA LYS A 198 -6.43 11.86 19.47
C LYS A 198 -7.47 10.93 18.86
N ARG A 199 -8.75 11.10 19.20
CA ARG A 199 -9.85 10.32 18.60
C ARG A 199 -9.87 10.41 17.07
N ARG A 200 -9.63 11.60 16.53
CA ARG A 200 -9.55 11.81 15.08
C ARG A 200 -8.34 11.07 14.49
N SER A 201 -7.16 11.20 15.12
CA SER A 201 -5.94 10.49 14.70
C SER A 201 -6.14 8.97 14.67
N ASP A 202 -6.77 8.42 15.71
CA ASP A 202 -7.06 6.99 15.85
C ASP A 202 -7.99 6.49 14.72
N VAL A 203 -9.10 7.19 14.47
CA VAL A 203 -10.07 6.80 13.43
C VAL A 203 -9.45 6.85 12.03
N ILE A 204 -8.59 7.84 11.77
CA ILE A 204 -7.93 7.96 10.47
C ILE A 204 -6.82 6.91 10.33
N THR A 205 -6.07 6.63 11.40
CA THR A 205 -5.08 5.56 11.42
C THR A 205 -5.74 4.20 11.18
N ASP A 206 -6.86 3.91 11.83
CA ASP A 206 -7.66 2.70 11.63
C ASP A 206 -8.09 2.56 10.15
N PHE A 207 -8.61 3.64 9.56
CA PHE A 207 -8.94 3.68 8.13
C PHE A 207 -7.73 3.38 7.22
N ILE A 208 -6.59 4.02 7.48
CA ILE A 208 -5.36 3.82 6.71
C ILE A 208 -4.90 2.37 6.79
N GLN A 209 -4.94 1.75 7.97
CA GLN A 209 -4.55 0.35 8.13
C GLN A 209 -5.51 -0.60 7.41
N GLN A 210 -6.82 -0.38 7.54
CA GLN A 210 -7.83 -1.22 6.88
C GLN A 210 -7.78 -1.16 5.35
N THR A 211 -7.31 -0.03 4.79
CA THR A 211 -7.24 0.19 3.34
C THR A 211 -5.83 0.01 2.76
N LYS A 212 -4.82 -0.26 3.58
CA LYS A 212 -3.40 -0.39 3.16
C LYS A 212 -3.21 -1.35 1.98
N GLY A 213 -3.81 -2.53 2.03
CA GLY A 213 -3.67 -3.54 0.97
C GLY A 213 -4.25 -3.08 -0.37
N TYR A 214 -5.44 -2.47 -0.34
CA TYR A 214 -6.08 -1.88 -1.52
C TYR A 214 -5.22 -0.78 -2.13
N ARG A 215 -4.77 0.16 -1.28
CA ARG A 215 -3.97 1.33 -1.69
C ARG A 215 -2.62 0.94 -2.29
N ASN A 216 -1.97 -0.06 -1.70
CA ASN A 216 -0.72 -0.59 -2.24
C ASN A 216 -0.93 -1.24 -3.61
N ALA A 217 -1.99 -2.04 -3.77
CA ALA A 217 -2.31 -2.66 -5.06
C ALA A 217 -2.64 -1.62 -6.13
N GLU A 218 -3.40 -0.57 -5.82
CA GLU A 218 -3.65 0.53 -6.77
C GLU A 218 -2.34 1.23 -7.18
N ARG A 219 -1.47 1.56 -6.22
CA ARG A 219 -0.17 2.19 -6.55
C ARG A 219 0.70 1.28 -7.42
N ASN A 220 0.70 -0.02 -7.14
CA ASN A 220 1.44 -1.00 -7.93
C ASN A 220 0.89 -1.09 -9.36
N ILE A 221 -0.43 -1.09 -9.54
CA ILE A 221 -1.08 -1.07 -10.86
C ILE A 221 -0.61 0.14 -11.67
N GLU A 222 -0.62 1.34 -11.08
CA GLU A 222 -0.18 2.54 -11.77
C GLU A 222 1.30 2.48 -12.16
N HIS A 223 2.15 1.96 -11.27
CA HIS A 223 3.56 1.73 -11.58
C HIS A 223 3.74 0.70 -12.72
N GLN A 224 3.03 -0.42 -12.66
CA GLN A 224 3.08 -1.49 -13.66
C GLN A 224 2.59 -1.01 -15.01
N LYS A 225 1.57 -0.13 -15.08
CA LYS A 225 1.13 0.45 -16.35
C LYS A 225 2.28 1.18 -17.06
N LEU A 226 3.04 2.00 -16.33
CA LEU A 226 4.18 2.72 -16.87
C LEU A 226 5.29 1.77 -17.31
N LEU A 227 5.61 0.76 -16.48
CA LEU A 227 6.62 -0.24 -16.78
C LEU A 227 6.25 -1.08 -18.02
N LEU A 228 5.01 -1.57 -18.09
CA LEU A 228 4.51 -2.36 -19.22
C LEU A 228 4.54 -1.55 -20.51
N GLN A 229 4.15 -0.28 -20.47
CA GLN A 229 4.24 0.62 -21.61
C GLN A 229 5.69 0.78 -22.07
N TRP A 230 6.62 0.97 -21.12
CA TRP A 230 8.04 1.09 -21.43
C TRP A 230 8.61 -0.20 -22.05
N ILE A 231 8.32 -1.38 -21.48
CA ILE A 231 8.78 -2.68 -22.01
C ILE A 231 8.27 -2.90 -23.44
N GLN A 232 6.99 -2.60 -23.70
CA GLN A 232 6.41 -2.71 -25.04
C GLN A 232 7.14 -1.85 -26.07
N GLN A 233 7.65 -0.68 -25.69
CA GLN A 233 8.45 0.19 -26.55
C GLN A 233 9.88 -0.34 -26.77
N GLN A 234 10.46 -1.04 -25.79
CA GLN A 234 11.80 -1.62 -25.91
C GLN A 234 11.86 -2.86 -26.80
N ILE A 235 10.84 -3.73 -26.75
CA ILE A 235 10.82 -4.99 -27.53
C ILE A 235 11.12 -4.78 -29.04
N PRO A 236 10.54 -3.80 -29.76
CA PRO A 236 10.93 -3.50 -31.14
C PRO A 236 12.41 -3.11 -31.33
N LEU A 237 13.00 -2.38 -30.39
CA LEU A 237 14.41 -1.95 -30.46
C LEU A 237 15.34 -3.15 -30.28
N ILE A 238 15.06 -3.99 -29.30
CA ILE A 238 15.80 -5.22 -29.03
C ILE A 238 15.70 -6.19 -30.21
N GLU A 239 14.51 -6.30 -30.82
CA GLU A 239 14.34 -7.12 -32.02
C GLU A 239 15.20 -6.59 -33.19
N LEU A 240 15.30 -5.27 -33.36
CA LEU A 240 16.16 -4.67 -34.38
C LEU A 240 17.64 -4.94 -34.11
N GLU A 241 18.10 -4.74 -32.87
CA GLU A 241 19.47 -5.02 -32.44
C GLU A 241 19.84 -6.49 -32.65
N SER A 242 18.93 -7.40 -32.31
CA SER A 242 19.13 -8.85 -32.52
C SER A 242 19.33 -9.17 -34.00
N LYS A 243 18.49 -8.60 -34.90
CA LYS A 243 18.60 -8.77 -36.35
C LYS A 243 19.84 -8.13 -36.98
N LEU A 244 20.43 -7.13 -36.34
CA LEU A 244 21.68 -6.51 -36.78
C LEU A 244 22.88 -7.37 -36.37
N SER A 245 22.88 -7.87 -35.12
CA SER A 245 23.93 -8.76 -34.62
C SER A 245 24.05 -10.07 -35.41
N GLU A 246 22.92 -10.65 -35.85
CA GLU A 246 22.89 -11.83 -36.73
C GLU A 246 23.47 -11.56 -38.12
N ARG A 247 23.32 -10.34 -38.64
CA ARG A 247 23.87 -9.95 -39.94
C ARG A 247 25.38 -9.72 -39.90
N ASP A 248 25.89 -9.13 -38.82
CA ASP A 248 27.32 -8.89 -38.65
C ASP A 248 28.12 -10.19 -38.43
N SER A 249 27.50 -11.17 -37.76
CA SER A 249 28.09 -12.51 -37.55
C SER A 249 28.08 -13.37 -38.82
N THR A 250 27.07 -13.22 -39.70
CA THR A 250 27.03 -13.91 -41.00
C THR A 250 27.92 -13.25 -42.07
N GLY A 251 28.08 -11.93 -42.05
CA GLY A 251 28.98 -11.21 -42.95
C GLY A 251 30.48 -11.50 -42.72
N THR A 252 30.86 -11.82 -41.49
CA THR A 252 32.25 -12.15 -41.13
C THR A 252 32.65 -13.57 -41.59
N SER A 253 31.69 -14.48 -41.76
CA SER A 253 31.98 -15.87 -42.17
C SER A 253 32.32 -16.04 -43.65
N CYS A 254 32.02 -15.05 -44.52
CA CYS A 254 32.29 -15.14 -45.96
C CYS A 254 33.73 -14.75 -46.36
N MET A 255 34.55 -14.25 -45.44
CA MET A 255 35.93 -13.80 -45.72
C MET A 255 37.01 -14.81 -45.29
N ALA A 256 36.64 -15.97 -44.71
CA ALA A 256 37.60 -16.88 -44.07
C ALA A 256 37.93 -18.18 -44.84
N ASN A 257 37.44 -18.35 -46.08
CA ASN A 257 37.79 -19.51 -46.92
C ASN A 257 38.39 -19.03 -48.24
N GLY A 258 39.68 -18.70 -48.21
CA GLY A 258 40.41 -18.27 -49.39
C GLY A 258 41.90 -18.10 -49.10
N GLU A 259 42.57 -19.20 -48.74
CA GLU A 259 44.00 -19.43 -48.96
C GLU A 259 44.29 -20.94 -48.93
#